data_AF-A0A958UVV0-F1
#
_entry.id   AF-A0A958UVV0-F1
#
_cell.length_a   1.000
_cell.length_b   1.000
_cell.length_c   1.000
_cell.angle_alpha   90.00
_cell.angle_beta   90.00
_cell.angle_gamma   90.00
#
_symmetry.space_group_name_H-M   'P 1'
#
loop_
_entity.id
_entity.type
_entity.pdbx_description
1 polymer ?
#
loop_
_entity_poly.entity_id
_entity_poly.type
_entity_poly.pdbx_seq_one_letter_code
_entity_poly.pdbx_strand_id
1 'polypeptide(L)' 'ANHASDYMRLDAWVDRLKLWKAQGINEIDFFIHQNIEKESPLLASHFIKKLNQELDCELIVPTMGNNKETLF' A
#
# COMPACT_ATOMS: atom_id res chain seq x y z
N ALA A 1 10.94 -9.62 8.49
CA ALA A 1 9.99 -9.87 7.39
C ALA A 1 8.60 -9.56 7.92
N ASN A 2 7.68 -9.15 7.04
CA ASN A 2 6.47 -8.40 7.40
C ASN A 2 5.74 -8.97 8.62
N HIS A 3 5.65 -8.17 9.69
CA HIS A 3 4.97 -8.55 10.92
C HIS A 3 3.45 -8.36 10.75
N ALA A 4 2.63 -9.12 11.47
CA ALA A 4 1.17 -8.98 11.39
C ALA A 4 0.70 -7.55 11.68
N SER A 5 1.39 -6.85 12.58
CA SER A 5 1.11 -5.43 12.87
C SER A 5 1.41 -4.49 11.70
N ASP A 6 2.21 -4.89 10.70
CA ASP A 6 2.48 -4.07 9.52
C ASP A 6 1.21 -3.93 8.67
N TYR A 7 0.48 -5.02 8.48
CA TYR A 7 -0.82 -5.04 7.81
C TYR A 7 -1.87 -4.26 8.59
N MET A 8 -1.94 -4.45 9.92
CA MET A 8 -2.86 -3.66 10.77
C MET A 8 -2.56 -2.16 10.71
N ARG A 9 -1.29 -1.77 10.63
CA ARG A 9 -0.91 -0.36 10.46
C ARG A 9 -1.33 0.17 9.09
N LEU A 10 -1.18 -0.61 8.02
CA LEU A 10 -1.65 -0.22 6.69
C LEU A 10 -3.17 -0.05 6.68
N ASP A 11 -3.93 -0.96 7.27
CA ASP A 11 -5.39 -0.85 7.38
C ASP A 11 -5.79 0.44 8.13
N ALA A 12 -5.12 0.76 9.25
CA ALA A 12 -5.34 2.02 9.97
C ALA A 12 -4.96 3.27 9.14
N TRP A 13 -3.98 3.16 8.25
CA TRP A 13 -3.64 4.23 7.31
C TRP A 13 -4.73 4.43 6.25
N VAL A 14 -5.38 3.37 5.76
CA VAL A 14 -6.53 3.49 4.82
C VAL A 14 -7.61 4.38 5.43
N ASP A 15 -7.98 4.13 6.69
CA ASP A 15 -9.00 4.93 7.39
C ASP A 15 -8.59 6.40 7.51
N ARG A 16 -7.31 6.66 7.80
CA ARG A 16 -6.78 8.03 7.90
C ARG A 16 -6.79 8.74 6.54
N LEU A 17 -6.40 8.05 5.47
CA LEU A 17 -6.42 8.61 4.12
C LEU A 17 -7.85 8.91 3.66
N LYS A 18 -8.80 8.05 4.00
CA LYS A 18 -10.23 8.26 3.74
C LYS A 18 -10.75 9.52 4.43
N LEU A 19 -10.36 9.74 5.68
CA LEU A 19 -10.67 10.96 6.42
C LEU A 19 -10.06 12.20 5.76
N TRP A 20 -8.78 12.15 5.38
CA TRP A 20 -8.10 13.28 4.74
C TRP A 20 -8.70 13.63 3.38
N LYS A 21 -9.06 12.62 2.56
CA LYS A 21 -9.79 12.82 1.29
C LYS A 21 -11.13 13.52 1.53
N ALA A 22 -11.89 13.10 2.56
CA ALA A 22 -13.16 13.74 2.93
C ALA A 22 -12.99 15.19 3.42
N GLN A 23 -11.83 15.56 3.93
CA GLN A 23 -11.49 16.93 4.37
C GLN A 23 -10.97 17.82 3.23
N GLY A 24 -10.86 17.30 2.00
CA GLY A 24 -10.45 18.08 0.83
C GLY A 24 -8.96 18.01 0.49
N ILE A 25 -8.21 17.04 1.05
CA ILE A 25 -6.88 16.73 0.53
C ILE A 25 -7.02 16.13 -0.87
N ASN A 26 -6.40 16.77 -1.86
CA ASN A 26 -6.53 16.40 -3.28
C ASN A 26 -5.47 15.39 -3.75
N GLU A 27 -4.30 15.35 -3.11
CA GLU A 27 -3.17 14.52 -3.54
C GLU A 27 -2.37 14.02 -2.32
N ILE A 28 -1.95 12.75 -2.37
CA ILE A 28 -1.21 12.09 -1.30
C ILE A 28 -0.18 11.14 -1.91
N ASP A 29 1.09 11.38 -1.65
CA ASP A 29 2.19 10.46 -1.94
C ASP A 29 2.53 9.61 -0.71
N PHE A 30 2.38 8.29 -0.81
CA PHE A 30 2.60 7.35 0.30
C PHE A 30 3.72 6.36 -0.03
N PHE A 31 4.79 6.35 0.78
CA PHE A 31 5.95 5.49 0.58
C PHE A 31 6.02 4.38 1.63
N ILE A 32 6.02 3.12 1.19
CA ILE A 32 6.22 1.94 2.05
C ILE A 32 7.69 1.55 2.02
N HIS A 33 8.31 1.44 3.20
CA HIS A 33 9.70 1.03 3.34
C HIS A 33 9.82 -0.28 4.13
N GLN A 34 10.59 -1.23 3.59
CA GLN A 34 11.08 -2.41 4.30
C GLN A 34 12.56 -2.63 3.95
N ASN A 35 13.34 -3.14 4.91
CA ASN A 35 14.77 -3.40 4.73
C ASN A 35 15.05 -4.55 3.73
N ILE A 36 14.06 -5.42 3.49
CA ILE A 36 14.18 -6.56 2.58
C ILE A 36 13.29 -6.29 1.37
N GLU A 37 13.90 -6.22 0.20
CA GLU A 37 13.27 -5.81 -1.04
C GLU A 37 12.05 -6.65 -1.46
N LYS A 38 12.05 -7.96 -1.19
CA LYS A 38 10.91 -8.84 -1.50
C LYS A 38 9.67 -8.60 -0.64
N GLU A 39 9.82 -7.89 0.48
CA GLU A 39 8.75 -7.71 1.46
C GLU A 39 7.91 -6.45 1.17
N SER A 40 8.52 -5.41 0.61
CA SER A 40 7.81 -4.18 0.22
C SER A 40 6.68 -4.43 -0.80
N PRO A 41 6.86 -5.27 -1.84
CA PRO A 41 5.80 -5.59 -2.81
C PRO A 41 4.57 -6.25 -2.17
N LEU A 42 4.75 -7.07 -1.12
CA LEU A 42 3.63 -7.70 -0.41
C LEU A 42 2.79 -6.67 0.34
N LEU A 43 3.44 -5.77 1.09
CA LEU A 43 2.75 -4.68 1.81
C LEU A 43 2.08 -3.71 0.84
N ALA A 44 2.77 -3.34 -0.25
CA ALA A 44 2.22 -2.48 -1.28
C ALA A 44 1.01 -3.10 -1.96
N SER A 45 1.06 -4.39 -2.32
CA SER A 45 -0.07 -5.10 -2.92
C SER A 45 -1.29 -5.14 -1.98
N HIS A 46 -1.08 -5.41 -0.69
CA HIS A 46 -2.16 -5.36 0.32
C HIS A 46 -2.76 -3.97 0.41
N PHE A 47 -1.92 -2.95 0.55
CA PHE A 47 -2.37 -1.58 0.74
C PHE A 47 -3.13 -1.05 -0.48
N ILE A 48 -2.60 -1.26 -1.69
CA ILE A 48 -3.23 -0.82 -2.94
C ILE A 48 -4.62 -1.46 -3.12
N LYS A 49 -4.77 -2.76 -2.82
CA LYS A 49 -6.09 -3.42 -2.89
C LYS A 49 -7.11 -2.76 -1.96
N LYS A 50 -6.69 -2.43 -0.74
CA LYS A 50 -7.54 -1.72 0.23
C LYS A 50 -7.87 -0.30 -0.22
N LEU A 51 -6.90 0.44 -0.74
CA LEU A 51 -7.13 1.80 -1.26
C LEU A 51 -8.12 1.80 -2.42
N ASN A 52 -7.95 0.90 -3.38
CA ASN A 52 -8.87 0.77 -4.51
C ASN A 52 -10.29 0.44 -4.03
N GLN A 53 -10.42 -0.46 -3.04
CA GLN A 53 -11.73 -0.84 -2.49
C GLN A 53 -12.39 0.28 -1.66
N GLU A 54 -11.65 0.97 -0.79
CA GLU A 54 -12.21 1.86 0.23
C GLU A 54 -12.25 3.33 -0.17
N LEU A 55 -11.35 3.75 -1.06
CA LEU A 55 -11.20 5.13 -1.50
C LEU A 55 -11.54 5.30 -2.99
N ASP A 56 -11.99 4.25 -3.67
CA ASP A 56 -12.31 4.25 -5.11
C ASP A 56 -11.12 4.74 -5.95
N CYS A 57 -9.94 4.20 -5.62
CA CYS A 57 -8.71 4.43 -6.36
C CYS A 57 -8.56 3.41 -7.50
N GLU A 58 -7.82 3.78 -8.53
CA GLU A 58 -7.46 2.90 -9.66
C GLU A 58 -5.95 2.65 -9.71
N LEU A 59 -5.33 2.41 -8.55
CA LEU A 59 -3.90 2.17 -8.45
C LEU A 59 -3.53 0.77 -8.96
N ILE A 60 -2.40 0.66 -9.66
CA ILE A 60 -1.90 -0.60 -10.21
C ILE A 60 -1.38 -1.49 -9.09
N VAL A 61 -1.99 -2.66 -8.90
CA VAL A 61 -1.48 -3.67 -7.96
C VAL A 61 -0.24 -4.33 -8.57
N PRO A 62 0.92 -4.33 -7.88
CA PRO A 62 2.13 -4.97 -8.38
C PRO A 62 1.91 -6.46 -8.65
N THR A 63 2.32 -6.94 -9.82
CA THR A 63 2.41 -8.37 -10.11
C THR A 63 3.68 -8.91 -9.49
N MET A 64 3.56 -9.96 -8.69
CA MET A 64 4.72 -10.69 -8.18
C MET A 64 5.33 -11.46 -9.36
N GLY A 65 6.40 -10.92 -9.95
CA GLY A 65 7.11 -11.60 -11.03
C GLY A 65 7.61 -12.96 -10.57
N ASN A 66 7.37 -14.01 -11.38
CA ASN A 66 8.04 -15.31 -11.22
C ASN A 66 9.53 -15.26 -11.63
N ASN A 67 10.06 -14.08 -11.96
CA ASN A 67 11.43 -13.88 -12.41
C ASN A 67 12.08 -12.73 -11.64
N LYS A 68 13.40 -12.84 -11.51
CA LYS A 68 14.37 -12.01 -10.75
C LYS A 68 14.46 -10.54 -11.23
N GLU A 69 13.34 -9.87 -11.42
CA GLU A 69 13.33 -8.44 -11.66
C GLU A 69 12.61 -7.80 -10.48
N THR A 70 13.47 -7.27 -9.63
CA THR A 70 13.16 -6.48 -8.45
C THR A 70 12.33 -5.26 -8.84
N LEU A 71 11.48 -4.81 -7.93
CA LEU A 71 10.69 -3.58 -8.10
C LEU A 71 11.56 -2.30 -8.00
N PHE A 72 12.89 -2.46 -8.08
CA PHE A 72 13.96 -1.47 -8.19
C PHE A 72 15.08 -2.02 -9.08
#